data_AF-A0A2H0L6C5-F1
#
_entry.id   AF-A0A2H0L6C5-F1
#
_cell.length_a   1.000
_cell.length_b   1.000
_cell.length_c   1.000
_cell.angle_alpha   90.00
_cell.angle_beta   90.00
_cell.angle_gamma   90.00
#
_symmetry.space_group_name_H-M   'P 1'
#
loop_
_entity.id
_entity.type
_entity.pdbx_description
1 polymer ?
#
loop_
_entity_poly.entity_id
_entity_poly.type
_entity_poly.pdbx_seq_one_letter_code
_entity_poly.pdbx_strand_id
1 'polypeptide(L)'
;MYSKSQNAHIKKLRGRFNNYLQHLQASTNNPQKRLFIFGLSIITGGFAILTTLLLVYSIFLPSVNSIQNYLGPPSTEMLDVNGKRLYTISDDQIRDIIPISQIPKTVQQATIAIEDDQFYQHHG
;
A
#
# COMPACT_ATOMS: atom_id res chain seq x y z
N MET A 1 -11.51 50.62 -58.63
CA MET A 1 -10.60 51.12 -57.57
C MET A 1 -10.75 50.42 -56.20
N TYR A 2 -11.83 49.65 -55.96
CA TYR A 2 -12.15 49.02 -54.66
C TYR A 2 -11.37 47.74 -54.27
N SER A 3 -10.80 47.02 -55.25
CA SER A 3 -10.17 45.69 -55.02
C SER A 3 -8.81 45.72 -54.29
N LYS A 4 -8.02 46.79 -54.45
CA LYS A 4 -6.70 46.92 -53.79
C LYS A 4 -6.80 47.11 -52.27
N SER A 5 -7.86 47.78 -51.78
CA SER A 5 -8.06 48.08 -50.36
C SER A 5 -8.42 46.84 -49.53
N GLN A 6 -9.31 45.98 -50.05
CA GLN A 6 -9.72 44.73 -49.40
C GLN A 6 -8.55 43.75 -49.24
N ASN A 7 -7.68 43.65 -50.25
CA ASN A 7 -6.49 42.79 -50.19
C ASN A 7 -5.48 43.24 -49.12
N ALA A 8 -5.35 44.54 -48.87
CA ALA A 8 -4.49 45.05 -47.81
C ALA A 8 -5.04 44.69 -46.42
N HIS A 9 -6.36 44.76 -46.25
CA HIS A 9 -7.02 44.41 -44.99
C HIS A 9 -6.90 42.91 -44.67
N ILE A 10 -7.12 42.04 -45.66
CA ILE A 10 -6.99 40.59 -45.51
C ILE A 10 -5.55 40.19 -45.20
N LYS A 11 -4.55 40.83 -45.84
CA LYS A 11 -3.12 40.57 -45.56
C LYS A 11 -2.74 40.96 -44.13
N LYS A 12 -3.29 42.07 -43.61
CA LYS A 12 -3.07 42.51 -42.23
C LYS A 12 -3.72 41.57 -41.21
N LEU A 13 -4.93 41.08 -41.50
CA LEU A 13 -5.61 40.07 -40.68
C LEU A 13 -4.83 38.75 -40.64
N ARG A 14 -4.34 38.27 -41.79
CA ARG A 14 -3.46 37.09 -41.86
C ARG A 14 -2.17 37.26 -41.06
N GLY A 15 -1.52 38.42 -41.15
CA GLY A 15 -0.32 38.71 -40.37
C GLY A 15 -0.57 38.72 -38.86
N ARG A 16 -1.69 39.33 -38.42
CA ARG A 16 -2.11 39.31 -37.02
C ARG A 16 -2.41 37.90 -36.51
N PHE A 17 -3.07 37.09 -37.34
CA PHE A 17 -3.38 35.70 -37.01
C PHE A 17 -2.09 34.85 -36.90
N ASN A 18 -1.15 35.01 -37.84
CA ASN A 18 0.13 34.29 -37.78
C ASN A 18 0.96 34.67 -36.55
N ASN A 19 0.97 35.95 -36.16
CA ASN A 19 1.66 36.38 -34.94
C ASN A 19 1.00 35.80 -33.68
N TYR A 20 -0.34 35.73 -33.64
CA TYR A 20 -1.07 35.11 -32.53
C TYR A 20 -0.73 33.61 -32.41
N LEU A 21 -0.69 32.89 -33.53
CA LEU A 21 -0.29 31.48 -33.55
C LEU A 21 1.18 31.28 -33.13
N GLN A 22 2.09 32.18 -33.52
CA GLN A 22 3.48 32.13 -33.08
C GLN A 22 3.62 32.34 -31.57
N HIS A 23 2.85 33.24 -30.96
CA HIS A 23 2.88 33.42 -29.50
C HIS A 23 2.31 32.23 -28.72
N LEU A 24 1.29 31.55 -29.26
CA LEU A 24 0.77 30.30 -28.69
C LEU A 24 1.81 29.17 -28.75
N GLN A 25 2.59 29.10 -29.84
CA GLN A 25 3.65 28.10 -30.01
C GLN A 25 4.93 28.44 -29.21
N ALA A 26 5.26 29.71 -29.04
CA ALA A 26 6.49 30.15 -28.35
C ALA A 26 6.48 29.91 -26.83
N SER A 27 5.31 29.71 -26.22
CA SER A 27 5.17 29.44 -24.78
C SER A 27 5.60 28.01 -24.39
N THR A 28 5.76 27.09 -25.35
CA THR A 28 5.90 25.64 -25.08
C THR A 28 7.31 25.08 -25.34
N ASN A 29 8.27 25.90 -25.79
CA ASN A 29 9.58 25.44 -26.28
C ASN A 29 10.73 25.48 -25.25
N ASN A 30 10.46 25.77 -23.97
CA ASN A 30 11.53 25.74 -22.95
C ASN A 30 11.86 24.27 -22.57
N PRO A 31 13.07 23.76 -22.89
CA PRO A 31 13.43 22.36 -22.65
C PRO A 31 13.43 22.00 -21.16
N GLN A 32 13.74 22.95 -20.27
CA GLN A 32 13.73 22.73 -18.82
C GLN A 32 12.30 22.51 -18.29
N LYS A 33 11.32 23.28 -18.79
CA LYS A 33 9.91 23.09 -18.43
C LYS A 33 9.37 21.74 -18.92
N ARG A 34 9.78 21.30 -20.11
CA ARG A 34 9.40 19.98 -20.66
C ARG A 34 9.98 18.84 -19.83
N LEU A 35 11.25 18.93 -19.44
CA LEU A 35 11.91 17.94 -18.60
C LEU A 35 11.27 17.87 -17.20
N PHE A 36 10.89 19.03 -16.64
CA PHE A 36 10.17 19.12 -15.37
C PHE A 36 8.79 18.46 -15.44
N ILE A 37 7.99 18.79 -16.47
CA ILE A 37 6.66 18.18 -16.66
C ILE A 37 6.78 16.67 -16.87
N PHE A 38 7.78 16.22 -17.62
CA PHE A 38 8.04 14.80 -17.85
C PHE A 38 8.42 14.06 -16.56
N GLY A 39 9.31 14.64 -15.75
CA GLY A 39 9.66 14.10 -14.43
C GLY A 39 8.44 14.04 -13.50
N LEU A 40 7.63 15.09 -13.48
CA LEU A 40 6.39 15.13 -12.70
C LEU A 40 5.40 14.05 -13.14
N SER A 41 5.25 13.82 -14.44
CA SER A 41 4.37 12.76 -14.96
C SER A 41 4.85 11.34 -14.64
N ILE A 42 6.17 11.13 -14.55
CA ILE A 42 6.71 9.84 -14.10
C ILE A 42 6.41 9.62 -12.63
N ILE A 43 6.61 10.65 -11.79
CA ILE A 43 6.35 10.56 -10.34
C ILE A 43 4.87 10.29 -10.09
N THR A 44 3.97 11.04 -10.72
CA THR A 44 2.53 10.86 -10.53
C THR A 44 2.05 9.52 -11.09
N GLY A 45 2.55 9.10 -12.25
CA GLY A 45 2.28 7.78 -12.81
C GLY A 45 2.76 6.64 -11.91
N GLY A 46 3.99 6.73 -11.40
CA GLY A 46 4.55 5.76 -10.47
C GLY A 46 3.78 5.69 -9.15
N PHE A 47 3.38 6.83 -8.60
CA PHE A 47 2.53 6.89 -7.40
C PHE A 47 1.15 6.27 -7.64
N ALA A 48 0.52 6.55 -8.79
CA ALA A 48 -0.75 5.93 -9.15
C ALA A 48 -0.65 4.41 -9.29
N ILE A 49 0.43 3.90 -9.89
CA ILE A 49 0.69 2.46 -9.99
C ILE A 49 0.88 1.85 -8.59
N LEU A 50 1.75 2.44 -7.77
CA LEU A 50 2.02 1.94 -6.42
C LEU A 50 0.76 1.89 -5.55
N THR A 51 -0.03 2.97 -5.56
CA THR A 51 -1.29 3.05 -4.80
C THR A 51 -2.29 2.01 -5.30
N THR A 52 -2.41 1.82 -6.62
CA THR A 52 -3.28 0.78 -7.20
C THR A 52 -2.84 -0.61 -6.74
N LEU A 53 -1.54 -0.91 -6.77
CA LEU A 53 -1.01 -2.19 -6.31
C LEU A 53 -1.30 -2.42 -4.82
N LEU A 54 -1.10 -1.42 -3.98
CA LEU A 54 -1.40 -1.50 -2.54
C LEU A 54 -2.89 -1.74 -2.29
N LEU A 55 -3.78 -1.04 -3.01
CA LEU A 55 -5.22 -1.23 -2.87
C LEU A 55 -5.66 -2.62 -3.32
N VAL A 56 -5.14 -3.12 -4.45
CA VAL A 56 -5.42 -4.48 -4.91
C VAL A 56 -4.93 -5.50 -3.89
N TYR A 57 -3.71 -5.34 -3.38
CA TYR A 57 -3.16 -6.23 -2.36
C TYR A 57 -3.98 -6.20 -1.06
N SER A 58 -4.45 -5.02 -0.65
CA SER A 58 -5.29 -4.82 0.54
C SER A 58 -6.58 -5.64 0.54
N ILE A 59 -7.12 -6.01 -0.62
CA ILE A 59 -8.34 -6.81 -0.73
C ILE A 59 -8.08 -8.28 -0.34
N PHE A 60 -6.85 -8.76 -0.51
CA PHE A 60 -6.46 -10.14 -0.19
C PHE A 60 -5.97 -10.31 1.25
N LEU A 61 -5.80 -9.21 2.00
CA LEU A 61 -5.41 -9.28 3.40
C LEU A 61 -6.60 -9.75 4.25
N PRO A 62 -6.40 -10.71 5.18
CA PRO A 62 -7.44 -11.11 6.11
C PRO A 62 -7.86 -9.94 6.98
N SER A 63 -9.14 -9.91 7.37
CA SER A 63 -9.64 -8.88 8.29
C SER A 63 -8.86 -8.92 9.60
N VAL A 64 -8.47 -7.76 10.13
CA VAL A 64 -7.81 -7.67 11.44
C VAL A 64 -8.66 -8.31 12.55
N ASN A 65 -9.98 -8.27 12.40
CA ASN A 65 -10.92 -8.92 13.33
C ASN A 65 -10.81 -10.45 13.33
N SER A 66 -10.26 -11.06 12.28
CA SER A 66 -10.00 -12.51 12.25
C SER A 66 -8.82 -12.93 13.13
N ILE A 67 -7.99 -11.98 13.57
CA ILE A 67 -6.83 -12.23 14.44
C ILE A 67 -7.25 -12.50 15.89
N GLN A 68 -8.41 -11.98 16.33
CA GLN A 68 -8.89 -12.16 17.71
C GLN A 68 -9.03 -13.63 18.12
N ASN A 69 -9.14 -14.54 17.15
CA ASN A 69 -9.23 -15.98 17.37
C ASN A 69 -8.09 -16.77 16.71
N TYR A 70 -6.96 -16.13 16.34
CA TYR A 70 -5.80 -16.83 15.78
C TYR A 70 -4.99 -17.54 16.88
N LEU A 71 -5.66 -18.37 17.66
CA LEU A 71 -5.03 -19.54 18.24
C LEU A 71 -5.15 -20.59 17.13
N GLY A 72 -4.13 -20.69 16.28
CA GLY A 72 -4.09 -21.77 15.28
C GLY A 72 -4.45 -23.10 15.94
N PRO A 73 -5.14 -24.02 15.24
CA PRO A 73 -5.81 -25.15 15.85
C PRO A 73 -4.84 -25.95 16.75
N PRO A 74 -5.28 -26.40 17.93
CA PRO A 74 -4.47 -27.27 18.77
C PRO A 74 -4.14 -28.56 18.01
N SER A 75 -3.05 -29.21 18.40
CA SER A 75 -2.70 -30.50 17.82
C SER A 75 -3.78 -31.53 18.16
N THR A 76 -4.07 -32.44 17.22
CA THR A 76 -5.02 -33.53 17.45
C THR A 76 -4.32 -34.69 18.15
N GLU A 77 -4.92 -35.23 19.21
CA GLU A 77 -4.34 -36.35 19.96
C GLU A 77 -5.08 -37.67 19.67
N MET A 78 -4.31 -38.73 19.41
CA MET A 78 -4.80 -40.11 19.38
C MET A 78 -4.46 -40.79 20.71
N LEU A 79 -5.46 -41.33 21.39
CA LEU A 79 -5.35 -41.97 22.70
C LEU A 79 -5.64 -43.47 22.62
N ASP A 80 -5.05 -44.26 23.52
CA ASP A 80 -5.45 -45.65 23.75
C ASP A 80 -6.75 -45.75 24.57
N VAL A 81 -7.25 -46.98 24.78
CA VAL A 81 -8.48 -47.23 25.57
C VAL A 81 -8.39 -46.79 27.03
N ASN A 82 -7.17 -46.61 27.56
CA ASN A 82 -6.91 -46.14 28.92
C ASN A 82 -6.64 -44.62 28.97
N GLY A 83 -6.76 -43.92 27.85
CA GLY A 83 -6.49 -42.48 27.74
C GLY A 83 -5.01 -42.12 27.62
N LYS A 84 -4.12 -43.09 27.39
CA LYS A 84 -2.69 -42.81 27.17
C LYS A 84 -2.47 -42.31 25.75
N ARG A 85 -1.79 -41.18 25.60
CA ARG A 85 -1.41 -40.60 24.30
C ARG A 85 -0.55 -41.60 23.51
N LEU A 86 -1.03 -41.96 22.31
CA LEU A 86 -0.33 -42.82 21.35
C LEU A 86 0.37 -41.98 20.29
N TYR A 87 -0.28 -40.92 19.81
CA TYR A 87 0.25 -40.07 18.74
C TYR A 87 -0.34 -38.66 18.77
N THR A 88 0.42 -37.68 18.28
CA THR A 88 -0.03 -36.30 18.08
C THR A 88 0.01 -35.99 16.58
N ILE A 89 -1.14 -35.66 16.01
CA ILE A 89 -1.28 -35.19 14.63
C ILE A 89 -1.17 -33.66 14.66
N SER A 90 -0.09 -33.16 14.09
CA SER A 90 0.19 -31.75 13.89
C SER A 90 0.98 -31.59 12.60
N ASP A 91 0.94 -30.39 12.00
CA ASP A 91 1.87 -30.02 10.93
C ASP A 91 3.27 -29.85 11.53
N ASP A 92 3.77 -28.62 11.63
CA ASP A 92 5.16 -28.36 12.04
C ASP A 92 5.33 -28.13 13.55
N GLN A 93 4.23 -28.04 14.31
CA GLN A 93 4.26 -27.60 15.71
C GLN A 93 3.29 -28.40 16.57
N ILE A 94 3.81 -28.92 17.68
CA ILE A 94 2.98 -29.46 18.76
C ILE A 94 2.44 -28.27 19.57
N ARG A 95 1.11 -28.15 19.67
CA ARG A 95 0.40 -27.06 20.33
C ARG A 95 -0.48 -27.62 21.44
N ASP A 96 0.03 -27.55 22.67
CA ASP A 96 -0.71 -27.84 23.89
C ASP A 96 -1.23 -26.52 24.48
N ILE A 97 -2.55 -26.33 24.49
CA ILE A 97 -3.19 -25.14 25.06
C ILE A 97 -3.37 -25.36 26.57
N ILE A 98 -2.61 -24.60 27.38
CA ILE A 98 -2.72 -24.60 28.84
C ILE A 98 -3.18 -23.25 29.36
N PRO A 99 -3.97 -23.20 30.45
CA PRO A 99 -4.35 -21.94 31.09
C PRO A 99 -3.12 -21.25 31.70
N ILE A 100 -3.12 -19.91 31.71
CA ILE A 100 -2.03 -19.08 32.29
C ILE A 100 -1.74 -19.43 33.76
N SER A 101 -2.72 -19.97 34.49
CA SER A 101 -2.57 -20.42 35.87
C SER A 101 -1.64 -21.62 36.03
N GLN A 102 -1.42 -22.43 34.98
CA GLN A 102 -0.49 -23.55 34.98
C GLN A 102 0.95 -23.13 34.61
N ILE A 103 1.15 -21.91 34.11
CA ILE A 103 2.47 -21.41 33.73
C ILE A 103 3.18 -20.84 34.98
N PRO A 104 4.42 -21.25 35.30
CA PRO A 104 5.15 -20.69 36.44
C PRO A 104 5.31 -19.17 36.35
N LYS A 105 5.17 -18.47 37.48
CA LYS A 105 5.27 -17.00 37.52
C LYS A 105 6.60 -16.46 37.00
N THR A 106 7.69 -17.15 37.26
CA THR A 106 9.02 -16.81 36.75
C THR A 106 9.05 -16.83 35.22
N VAL A 107 8.38 -17.79 34.57
CA VAL A 107 8.32 -17.87 33.10
C VAL A 107 7.49 -16.70 32.56
N GLN A 108 6.32 -16.44 33.14
CA GLN A 108 5.49 -15.28 32.76
C GLN A 108 6.28 -13.97 32.85
N GLN A 109 6.98 -13.75 33.96
CA GLN A 109 7.77 -12.54 34.20
C GLN A 109 8.97 -12.44 33.26
N ALA A 110 9.67 -13.55 32.98
CA ALA A 110 10.78 -13.56 32.05
C ALA A 110 10.34 -13.22 30.63
N THR A 111 9.21 -13.75 30.17
CA THR A 111 8.63 -13.41 28.86
C THR A 111 8.25 -11.92 28.79
N ILE A 112 7.56 -11.41 29.80
CA ILE A 112 7.20 -9.97 29.88
C ILE A 112 8.47 -9.12 29.85
N ALA A 113 9.47 -9.42 30.68
CA ALA A 113 10.70 -8.62 30.73
C ALA A 113 11.52 -8.61 29.42
N ILE A 114 11.40 -9.63 28.57
CA ILE A 114 12.11 -9.73 27.29
C ILE A 114 11.32 -9.09 26.15
N GLU A 115 10.00 -9.31 26.09
CA GLU A 115 9.16 -8.87 24.97
C GLU A 115 8.56 -7.47 25.18
N ASP A 116 7.96 -7.23 26.35
CA ASP A 116 7.36 -5.94 26.72
C ASP A 116 7.29 -5.78 28.25
N ASP A 117 8.20 -4.99 28.82
CA ASP A 117 8.29 -4.78 30.27
C ASP A 117 7.12 -3.94 30.83
N GLN A 118 6.40 -3.22 29.97
CA GLN A 118 5.23 -2.42 30.30
C GLN A 118 3.92 -3.12 29.89
N PHE A 119 3.95 -4.44 29.66
CA PHE A 119 2.80 -5.22 29.16
C PHE A 119 1.47 -4.93 29.88
N TYR A 120 1.49 -4.80 31.20
CA TYR A 120 0.30 -4.55 32.01
C TYR A 120 -0.09 -3.06 32.14
N GLN A 121 0.72 -2.15 31.62
CA GLN A 121 0.55 -0.70 31.77
C GLN A 121 0.17 -0.03 30.45
N HIS A 122 0.61 -0.57 29.31
CA HIS A 122 0.26 -0.03 28.00
C HIS A 122 -1.16 -0.49 27.56
N HIS A 123 -1.86 0.33 26.77
CA HIS A 123 -3.23 0.06 26.33
C HIS A 123 -3.33 -0.61 24.95
N GLY A 124 -2.19 -0.94 24.35
CA GLY A 124 -2.09 -1.37 22.95
C GLY A 124 -1.86 -0.19 22.01
#